data_AF-A0A5S9MC10-F1
#
_entry.id   AF-A0A5S9MC10-F1
#
_cell.length_a   1.000
_cell.length_b   1.000
_cell.length_c   1.000
_cell.angle_alpha   90.00
_cell.angle_beta   90.00
_cell.angle_gamma   90.00
#
_symmetry.space_group_name_H-M   'P 1'
#
loop_
_entity.id
_entity.type
_entity.pdbx_description
1 polymer ?
#
loop_
_entity_poly.entity_id
_entity_poly.type
_entity_poly.pdbx_seq_one_letter_code
_entity_poly.pdbx_strand_id
1 'polypeptide(L)'
;MKLTIQSTEPLRKKQLAAVQSDISLDDFLAHLDQHEYVQELKLPHHISSFNFTKKAFSERQWDDVNVKARGLFVNMVSKQIVSRSYNKFFNIDERPETRMQHLVNHLQFPVAVYDKANGYLGTVGYNEMEDELVFTSKSYTSHVKQNQHASWVEELFYKTFSDVQADYIKSYVRDHHVSLVFEVILPEKDPHIITYEQDQLILLDIVKRQLSYEKAPFAEVKRLSEQLGISCKQEVAVFHDWTSFL
;
A
#
# COMPACT_ATOMS: atom_id res chain seq x y z
N MET A 1 -5.82 6.94 20.98
CA MET A 1 -5.10 6.21 19.92
C MET A 1 -6.14 5.66 18.95
N LYS A 2 -6.15 6.04 17.67
CA LYS A 2 -7.04 5.39 16.67
C LYS A 2 -6.33 4.12 16.22
N LEU A 3 -6.80 2.98 16.70
CA LEU A 3 -6.33 1.67 16.24
C LEU A 3 -6.93 1.38 14.86
N THR A 4 -6.07 1.03 13.92
CA THR A 4 -6.47 0.64 12.58
C THR A 4 -5.97 -0.77 12.32
N ILE A 5 -6.87 -1.65 11.87
CA ILE A 5 -6.55 -3.07 11.76
C ILE A 5 -6.03 -3.36 10.36
N GLN A 6 -4.74 -3.65 10.27
CA GLN A 6 -4.17 -4.34 9.13
C GLN A 6 -3.99 -5.81 9.51
N SER A 7 -4.85 -6.68 8.97
CA SER A 7 -4.69 -8.13 9.15
C SER A 7 -3.41 -8.58 8.45
N THR A 8 -2.47 -9.14 9.20
CA THR A 8 -1.44 -10.03 8.64
C THR A 8 -2.06 -11.42 8.55
N GLU A 9 -2.23 -11.93 7.33
CA GLU A 9 -2.89 -13.22 7.09
C GLU A 9 -2.35 -14.35 7.97
N PRO A 10 -3.21 -15.24 8.47
CA PRO A 10 -2.78 -16.52 8.98
C PRO A 10 -3.06 -17.65 7.98
N LEU A 11 -2.05 -18.48 7.78
CA LEU A 11 -2.10 -19.77 7.12
C LEU A 11 -3.15 -20.68 7.80
N ARG A 12 -4.39 -20.73 7.28
CA ARG A 12 -5.32 -21.85 7.51
C ARG A 12 -5.75 -22.49 6.19
N LYS A 13 -4.77 -23.18 5.62
CA LYS A 13 -4.76 -23.86 4.31
C LYS A 13 -5.69 -25.09 4.18
N LYS A 14 -6.81 -25.23 4.90
CA LYS A 14 -7.56 -26.51 4.87
C LYS A 14 -9.09 -26.50 4.83
N GLN A 15 -9.78 -25.35 4.73
CA GLN A 15 -11.24 -25.41 4.51
C GLN A 15 -11.86 -24.29 3.65
N LEU A 16 -11.08 -23.25 3.29
CA LEU A 16 -11.45 -22.25 2.28
C LEU A 16 -10.68 -22.41 0.96
N ALA A 17 -9.79 -23.39 0.88
CA ALA A 17 -8.91 -23.65 -0.27
C ALA A 17 -9.62 -24.25 -1.50
N ALA A 18 -10.95 -24.12 -1.62
CA ALA A 18 -11.72 -24.72 -2.70
C ALA A 18 -12.39 -23.71 -3.66
N VAL A 19 -12.26 -22.38 -3.47
CA VAL A 19 -12.96 -21.40 -4.35
C VAL A 19 -12.14 -20.16 -4.77
N GLN A 20 -10.87 -20.00 -4.37
CA GLN A 20 -10.03 -18.89 -4.88
C GLN A 20 -8.64 -19.37 -5.30
N SER A 21 -8.58 -20.00 -6.48
CA SER A 21 -7.34 -20.21 -7.23
C SER A 21 -7.62 -19.88 -8.70
N ASP A 22 -6.77 -19.01 -9.25
CA ASP A 22 -6.60 -18.67 -10.68
C ASP A 22 -7.61 -17.71 -11.35
N ILE A 23 -7.86 -16.54 -10.76
CA ILE A 23 -8.33 -15.40 -11.56
C ILE A 23 -7.11 -14.75 -12.20
N SER A 24 -7.04 -14.74 -13.53
CA SER A 24 -5.95 -14.07 -14.25
C SER A 24 -6.00 -12.55 -14.05
N LEU A 25 -4.90 -11.83 -14.30
CA LEU A 25 -4.95 -10.36 -14.24
C LEU A 25 -5.98 -9.81 -15.23
N ASP A 26 -6.11 -10.39 -16.41
CA ASP A 26 -7.10 -9.94 -17.39
C ASP A 26 -8.54 -10.14 -16.89
N ASP A 27 -8.83 -11.29 -16.28
CA ASP A 27 -10.14 -11.52 -15.67
C ASP A 27 -10.39 -10.53 -14.53
N PHE A 28 -9.39 -10.28 -13.68
CA PHE A 28 -9.51 -9.32 -12.58
C PHE A 28 -9.75 -7.90 -13.09
N LEU A 29 -9.04 -7.48 -14.13
CA LEU A 29 -9.24 -6.18 -14.78
C LEU A 29 -10.64 -6.06 -15.41
N ALA A 30 -11.14 -7.12 -16.03
CA ALA A 30 -12.50 -7.16 -16.56
C ALA A 30 -13.56 -7.02 -15.45
N HIS A 31 -13.31 -7.62 -14.28
CA HIS A 31 -14.17 -7.43 -13.12
C HIS A 31 -14.13 -5.98 -12.62
N LEU A 32 -12.94 -5.36 -12.54
CA LEU A 32 -12.81 -3.96 -12.09
C LEU A 32 -13.52 -2.98 -13.03
N ASP A 33 -13.47 -3.21 -14.34
CA ASP A 33 -14.11 -2.36 -15.35
C ASP A 33 -15.64 -2.37 -15.23
N GLN A 34 -16.22 -3.52 -14.89
CA GLN A 34 -17.67 -3.68 -14.69
C GLN A 34 -18.14 -3.27 -13.29
N HIS A 35 -17.22 -2.96 -12.38
CA HIS A 35 -17.53 -2.76 -10.97
C HIS A 35 -17.96 -1.31 -10.68
N GLU A 36 -19.23 -1.11 -10.30
CA GLU A 36 -19.81 0.21 -10.03
C GLU A 36 -19.02 1.05 -8.99
N TYR A 37 -18.35 0.37 -8.05
CA TYR A 37 -17.56 1.00 -6.99
C TYR A 37 -16.08 1.18 -7.31
N VAL A 38 -15.63 0.88 -8.54
CA VAL A 38 -14.25 1.07 -9.01
C VAL A 38 -14.24 2.04 -10.20
N GLN A 39 -13.18 2.82 -10.30
CA GLN A 39 -12.89 3.68 -11.44
C GLN A 39 -11.47 3.39 -11.94
N GLU A 40 -11.34 3.26 -13.25
CA GLU A 40 -10.05 3.29 -13.94
C GLU A 40 -9.69 4.75 -14.25
N LEU A 41 -8.45 5.12 -13.97
CA LEU A 41 -7.85 6.36 -14.44
C LEU A 41 -6.63 6.02 -15.31
N LYS A 42 -6.72 6.34 -16.60
CA LYS A 42 -5.66 6.14 -17.59
C LYS A 42 -4.59 7.21 -17.43
N LEU A 43 -3.34 6.78 -17.33
CA LEU A 43 -2.16 7.62 -17.11
C LEU A 43 -1.17 7.48 -18.28
N PRO A 44 -0.14 8.33 -18.36
CA PRO A 44 0.95 8.16 -19.33
C PRO A 44 1.67 6.80 -19.21
N HIS A 45 2.46 6.45 -20.23
CA HIS A 45 3.27 5.21 -20.27
C HIS A 45 2.47 3.90 -20.15
N HIS A 46 1.24 3.90 -20.69
CA HIS A 46 0.33 2.76 -20.68
C HIS A 46 -0.07 2.28 -19.28
N ILE A 47 0.09 3.11 -18.26
CA ILE A 47 -0.29 2.78 -16.88
C ILE A 47 -1.74 3.19 -16.65
N SER A 48 -2.54 2.29 -16.09
CA SER A 48 -3.83 2.62 -15.49
C SER A 48 -3.74 2.51 -13.98
N SER A 49 -4.30 3.48 -13.27
CA SER A 49 -4.55 3.35 -11.83
C SER A 49 -6.00 2.97 -11.60
N PHE A 50 -6.22 2.04 -10.70
CA PHE A 50 -7.56 1.70 -10.24
C PHE A 50 -7.77 2.36 -8.88
N ASN A 51 -8.99 2.82 -8.63
CA ASN A 51 -9.38 3.42 -7.36
C ASN A 51 -10.85 3.10 -7.09
N PHE A 52 -11.27 3.17 -5.84
CA PHE A 52 -12.70 3.15 -5.53
C PHE A 52 -13.36 4.48 -5.91
N THR A 53 -14.63 4.42 -6.31
CA THR A 53 -15.43 5.61 -6.61
C THR A 53 -15.77 6.38 -5.33
N LYS A 54 -16.14 7.66 -5.46
CA LYS A 54 -16.69 8.43 -4.33
C LYS A 54 -17.95 7.77 -3.75
N LYS A 55 -18.74 7.11 -4.62
CA LYS A 55 -19.95 6.36 -4.26
C LYS A 55 -19.64 5.22 -3.30
N ALA A 56 -18.57 4.45 -3.56
CA ALA A 56 -18.10 3.38 -2.68
C ALA A 56 -17.83 3.89 -1.26
N PHE A 57 -17.23 5.09 -1.17
CA PHE A 57 -16.91 5.73 0.10
C PHE A 57 -18.16 6.24 0.82
N SER A 58 -19.07 6.94 0.12
CA SER A 58 -20.29 7.50 0.72
C SER A 58 -21.27 6.43 1.17
N GLU A 59 -21.42 5.37 0.40
CA GLU A 59 -22.36 4.28 0.66
C GLU A 59 -21.75 3.17 1.51
N ARG A 60 -20.44 3.26 1.80
CA ARG A 60 -19.68 2.26 2.54
C ARG A 60 -19.87 0.86 1.95
N GLN A 61 -19.85 0.75 0.62
CA GLN A 61 -19.94 -0.53 -0.07
C GLN A 61 -18.52 -1.00 -0.34
N TRP A 62 -18.09 -2.03 0.38
CA TRP A 62 -16.75 -2.60 0.30
C TRP A 62 -16.86 -4.12 0.15
N ASP A 63 -16.21 -4.65 -0.86
CA ASP A 63 -16.17 -6.07 -1.23
C ASP A 63 -14.73 -6.49 -1.55
N ASP A 64 -14.53 -7.79 -1.79
CA ASP A 64 -13.20 -8.37 -2.06
C ASP A 64 -12.49 -7.80 -3.29
N VAL A 65 -13.21 -7.11 -4.18
CA VAL A 65 -12.69 -6.53 -5.42
C VAL A 65 -12.30 -5.06 -5.19
N ASN A 66 -13.21 -4.24 -4.67
CA ASN A 66 -12.99 -2.81 -4.56
C ASN A 66 -11.99 -2.43 -3.44
N VAL A 67 -11.78 -3.29 -2.43
CA VAL A 67 -10.74 -3.08 -1.42
C VAL A 67 -9.34 -3.25 -1.98
N LYS A 68 -9.17 -4.05 -3.04
CA LYS A 68 -7.90 -4.28 -3.75
C LYS A 68 -7.58 -3.18 -4.77
N ALA A 69 -8.58 -2.37 -5.15
CA ALA A 69 -8.38 -1.30 -6.12
C ALA A 69 -7.52 -0.16 -5.56
N ARG A 70 -7.43 0.03 -4.23
CA ARG A 70 -6.68 1.16 -3.66
C ARG A 70 -5.17 1.05 -3.94
N GLY A 71 -4.61 2.05 -4.62
CA GLY A 71 -3.16 2.11 -4.86
C GLY A 71 -2.66 0.98 -5.76
N LEU A 72 -3.48 0.59 -6.75
CA LEU A 72 -3.16 -0.43 -7.74
C LEU A 72 -2.85 0.26 -9.09
N PHE A 73 -1.64 0.06 -9.59
CA PHE A 73 -1.18 0.60 -10.88
C PHE A 73 -0.74 -0.53 -11.79
N VAL A 74 -1.33 -0.62 -12.98
CA VAL A 74 -1.12 -1.70 -13.93
C VAL A 74 -0.66 -1.13 -15.26
N ASN A 75 0.41 -1.70 -15.82
CA ASN A 75 0.76 -1.45 -17.21
C ASN A 75 -0.16 -2.29 -18.11
N MET A 76 -0.97 -1.62 -18.92
CA MET A 76 -2.02 -2.26 -19.72
C MET A 76 -1.48 -2.95 -20.97
N VAL A 77 -0.22 -2.73 -21.36
CA VAL A 77 0.44 -3.42 -22.48
C VAL A 77 1.13 -4.69 -21.99
N SER A 78 2.02 -4.58 -20.99
CA SER A 78 2.72 -5.75 -20.44
C SER A 78 1.86 -6.60 -19.51
N LYS A 79 0.70 -6.09 -19.08
CA LYS A 79 -0.19 -6.74 -18.12
C LYS A 79 0.55 -7.08 -16.82
N GLN A 80 1.33 -6.11 -16.34
CA GLN A 80 2.07 -6.22 -15.08
C GLN A 80 1.62 -5.14 -14.10
N ILE A 81 1.56 -5.50 -12.82
CA ILE A 81 1.35 -4.54 -11.75
C ILE A 81 2.66 -3.80 -11.54
N VAL A 82 2.70 -2.51 -11.90
CA VAL A 82 3.93 -1.70 -11.81
C VAL A 82 4.08 -1.04 -10.45
N SER A 83 2.97 -0.80 -9.74
CA SER A 83 3.02 -0.44 -8.32
C SER A 83 1.78 -0.91 -7.56
N ARG A 84 1.97 -1.31 -6.31
CA ARG A 84 0.91 -1.79 -5.40
C ARG A 84 1.09 -1.25 -3.99
N SER A 85 -0.01 -0.85 -3.37
CA SER A 85 -0.07 -0.51 -1.95
C SER A 85 -1.00 -1.44 -1.15
N TYR A 86 -1.41 -1.00 0.04
CA TYR A 86 -2.34 -1.72 0.92
C TYR A 86 -3.71 -1.91 0.28
N ASN A 87 -4.30 -3.10 0.49
CA ASN A 87 -5.75 -3.21 0.49
C ASN A 87 -6.35 -2.17 1.45
N LYS A 88 -7.53 -1.66 1.13
CA LYS A 88 -8.25 -0.74 2.01
C LYS A 88 -8.52 -1.44 3.35
N PHE A 89 -8.03 -0.82 4.43
CA PHE A 89 -8.30 -1.21 5.81
C PHE A 89 -9.11 -0.13 6.53
N PHE A 90 -9.70 -0.51 7.66
CA PHE A 90 -10.68 0.29 8.41
C PHE A 90 -10.30 0.41 9.88
N ASN A 91 -10.79 1.45 10.52
CA ASN A 91 -10.62 1.62 11.96
C ASN A 91 -11.48 0.60 12.73
N ILE A 92 -11.13 0.38 13.99
CA ILE A 92 -12.00 -0.34 14.92
C ILE A 92 -13.37 0.34 14.95
N ASP A 93 -14.43 -0.46 14.96
CA ASP A 93 -15.84 -0.06 14.96
C ASP A 93 -16.32 0.71 13.71
N GLU A 94 -15.50 0.87 12.68
CA GLU A 94 -15.90 1.51 11.41
C GLU A 94 -16.84 0.61 10.58
N ARG A 95 -16.67 -0.72 10.68
CA ARG A 95 -17.36 -1.73 9.88
C ARG A 95 -17.87 -2.87 10.76
N PRO A 96 -18.91 -3.62 10.35
CA PRO A 96 -19.35 -4.80 11.08
C PRO A 96 -18.20 -5.76 11.43
N GLU A 97 -17.32 -6.03 10.46
CA GLU A 97 -16.15 -6.89 10.60
C GLU A 97 -15.04 -6.32 11.51
N THR A 98 -14.98 -4.99 11.69
CA THR A 98 -14.00 -4.34 12.58
C THR A 98 -14.56 -3.97 13.96
N ARG A 99 -15.79 -4.39 14.28
CA ARG A 99 -16.33 -4.26 15.64
C ARG A 99 -15.73 -5.29 16.57
N MET A 100 -15.54 -4.93 17.84
CA MET A 100 -14.88 -5.80 18.81
C MET A 100 -15.48 -7.22 18.89
N GLN A 101 -16.80 -7.33 18.92
CA GLN A 101 -17.50 -8.63 18.97
C GLN A 101 -17.22 -9.55 17.77
N HIS A 102 -16.89 -8.98 16.60
CA HIS A 102 -16.57 -9.74 15.40
C HIS A 102 -15.08 -10.02 15.30
N LEU A 103 -14.23 -9.10 15.78
CA LEU A 103 -12.79 -9.28 15.81
C LEU A 103 -12.37 -10.51 16.63
N VAL A 104 -13.10 -10.85 17.70
CA VAL A 104 -12.87 -12.08 18.49
C VAL A 104 -12.83 -13.35 17.63
N ASN A 105 -13.54 -13.38 16.50
CA ASN A 105 -13.60 -14.55 15.63
C ASN A 105 -12.52 -14.58 14.55
N HIS A 106 -11.84 -13.46 14.29
CA HIS A 106 -11.00 -13.28 13.09
C HIS A 106 -9.60 -12.76 13.39
N LEU A 107 -9.43 -11.97 14.45
CA LEU A 107 -8.14 -11.46 14.89
C LEU A 107 -7.32 -12.61 15.49
N GLN A 108 -6.09 -12.77 15.02
CA GLN A 108 -5.18 -13.79 15.53
C GLN A 108 -4.00 -13.13 16.23
N PHE A 109 -3.62 -13.71 17.36
CA PHE A 109 -2.48 -13.27 18.13
C PHE A 109 -1.19 -13.99 17.69
N PRO A 110 -0.03 -13.32 17.78
CA PRO A 110 0.17 -11.97 18.31
C PRO A 110 -0.30 -10.86 17.37
N VAL A 111 -0.81 -9.76 17.94
CA VAL A 111 -1.22 -8.55 17.21
C VAL A 111 -0.18 -7.46 17.46
N ALA A 112 0.54 -7.09 16.42
CA ALA A 112 1.49 -5.98 16.46
C ALA A 112 0.78 -4.66 16.12
N VAL A 113 1.04 -3.63 16.92
CA VAL A 113 0.59 -2.26 16.70
C VAL A 113 1.78 -1.41 16.33
N TYR A 114 1.61 -0.62 15.29
CA TYR A 114 2.61 0.31 14.80
C TYR A 114 2.15 1.74 15.01
N ASP A 115 3.11 2.66 15.16
CA ASP A 115 2.82 4.07 15.05
C ASP A 115 2.21 4.39 13.68
N LYS A 116 1.37 5.43 13.66
CA LYS A 116 0.76 5.90 12.43
C LYS A 116 1.27 7.30 12.13
N ALA A 117 2.30 7.36 11.31
CA ALA A 117 2.75 8.61 10.71
C ALA A 117 1.59 9.34 10.01
N ASN A 118 1.75 10.65 9.86
CA ASN A 118 0.69 11.55 9.42
C ASN A 118 1.21 12.50 8.35
N GLY A 119 1.37 11.96 7.14
CA GLY A 119 1.48 12.70 5.89
C GLY A 119 0.55 12.03 4.87
N TYR A 120 1.08 11.80 3.67
CA TYR A 120 0.36 11.09 2.62
C TYR A 120 1.11 9.85 2.14
N LEU A 121 0.36 8.96 1.48
CA LEU A 121 0.89 7.70 0.98
C LEU A 121 1.63 7.91 -0.34
N GLY A 122 2.89 7.48 -0.38
CA GLY A 122 3.70 7.37 -1.59
C GLY A 122 4.14 5.93 -1.84
N THR A 123 4.33 5.56 -3.10
CA THR A 123 4.96 4.26 -3.42
C THR A 123 6.03 4.39 -4.49
N VAL A 124 7.01 3.49 -4.41
CA VAL A 124 8.04 3.30 -5.43
C VAL A 124 7.91 1.87 -5.95
N GLY A 125 7.44 1.75 -7.18
CA GLY A 125 7.32 0.50 -7.93
C GLY A 125 8.32 0.43 -9.08
N TYR A 126 8.04 -0.42 -10.07
CA TYR A 126 8.93 -0.66 -11.19
C TYR A 126 8.15 -1.03 -12.46
N ASN A 127 8.52 -0.42 -13.59
CA ASN A 127 7.98 -0.71 -14.90
C ASN A 127 9.01 -1.47 -15.75
N GLU A 128 8.74 -2.75 -16.01
CA GLU A 128 9.63 -3.62 -16.78
C GLU A 128 9.80 -3.19 -18.24
N MET A 129 8.82 -2.54 -18.85
CA MET A 129 8.92 -2.14 -20.27
C MET A 129 9.89 -0.98 -20.48
N GLU A 130 9.91 -0.04 -19.54
CA GLU A 130 10.75 1.17 -19.63
C GLU A 130 12.06 1.03 -18.83
N ASP A 131 12.21 -0.06 -18.04
CA ASP A 131 13.29 -0.23 -17.06
C ASP A 131 13.43 1.00 -16.13
N GLU A 132 12.31 1.42 -15.53
CA GLU A 132 12.26 2.64 -14.72
C GLU A 132 11.50 2.43 -13.40
N LEU A 133 11.90 3.21 -12.39
CA LEU A 133 11.14 3.35 -11.15
C LEU A 133 9.80 4.04 -11.43
N VAL A 134 8.74 3.57 -10.78
CA VAL A 134 7.42 4.19 -10.88
C VAL A 134 7.05 4.83 -9.55
N PHE A 135 7.04 6.16 -9.52
CA PHE A 135 6.63 6.93 -8.35
C PHE A 135 5.14 7.21 -8.39
N THR A 136 4.44 6.85 -7.32
CA THR A 136 3.00 7.07 -7.23
C THR A 136 2.58 7.70 -5.90
N SER A 137 1.46 8.40 -5.95
CA SER A 137 0.67 8.76 -4.77
C SER A 137 -0.60 7.91 -4.72
N LYS A 138 -1.69 8.43 -4.15
CA LYS A 138 -2.97 7.72 -4.03
C LYS A 138 -3.52 7.20 -5.38
N SER A 139 -3.41 8.00 -6.44
CA SER A 139 -4.09 7.72 -7.72
C SER A 139 -3.30 8.13 -8.96
N TYR A 140 -2.16 8.79 -8.79
CA TYR A 140 -1.40 9.37 -9.90
C TYR A 140 0.04 8.88 -9.87
N THR A 141 0.66 8.80 -11.05
CA THR A 141 2.11 8.68 -11.20
C THR A 141 2.75 10.07 -11.31
N SER A 142 4.06 10.17 -11.10
CA SER A 142 4.80 11.44 -11.16
C SER A 142 4.81 12.10 -12.54
N HIS A 143 4.51 11.35 -13.61
CA HIS A 143 4.37 11.88 -14.97
C HIS A 143 3.10 12.74 -15.18
N VAL A 144 2.17 12.77 -14.21
CA VAL A 144 0.93 13.56 -14.32
C VAL A 144 1.09 14.91 -13.63
N LYS A 145 1.23 15.98 -14.42
CA LYS A 145 1.44 17.35 -13.91
C LYS A 145 0.29 17.93 -13.08
N GLN A 146 -0.93 17.39 -13.22
CA GLN A 146 -2.13 17.90 -12.55
C GLN A 146 -2.17 17.51 -11.05
N ASN A 147 -1.39 16.53 -10.62
CA ASN A 147 -1.28 16.14 -9.21
C ASN A 147 0.19 16.07 -8.80
N GLN A 148 0.60 17.03 -7.99
CA GLN A 148 2.00 17.19 -7.61
C GLN A 148 2.48 16.16 -6.57
N HIS A 149 1.59 15.46 -5.87
CA HIS A 149 2.00 14.58 -4.77
C HIS A 149 2.90 13.45 -5.24
N ALA A 150 2.62 12.87 -6.42
CA ALA A 150 3.44 11.80 -6.98
C ALA A 150 4.81 12.34 -7.43
N SER A 151 4.85 13.52 -8.05
CA SER A 151 6.10 14.21 -8.40
C SER A 151 6.91 14.59 -7.16
N TRP A 152 6.26 14.98 -6.06
CA TRP A 152 6.95 15.23 -4.80
C TRP A 152 7.52 13.97 -4.16
N VAL A 153 6.90 12.79 -4.35
CA VAL A 153 7.50 11.51 -3.94
C VAL A 153 8.81 11.29 -4.70
N GLU A 154 8.79 11.50 -6.01
CA GLU A 154 9.98 11.37 -6.87
C GLU A 154 11.08 12.38 -6.48
N GLU A 155 10.72 13.67 -6.33
CA GLU A 155 11.65 14.72 -5.88
C GLU A 155 12.26 14.38 -4.52
N LEU A 156 11.44 13.98 -3.55
CA LEU A 156 11.92 13.65 -2.22
C LEU A 156 12.76 12.37 -2.22
N PHE A 157 12.43 11.39 -3.05
CA PHE A 157 13.21 10.17 -3.21
C PHE A 157 14.64 10.48 -3.66
N TYR A 158 14.81 11.23 -4.75
CA TYR A 158 16.14 11.59 -5.25
C TYR A 158 16.87 12.61 -4.38
N LYS A 159 16.16 13.37 -3.54
CA LYS A 159 16.77 14.20 -2.47
C LYS A 159 17.25 13.36 -1.29
N THR A 160 16.58 12.25 -0.99
CA THR A 160 16.85 11.39 0.18
C THR A 160 17.94 10.37 -0.09
N PHE A 161 17.96 9.79 -1.29
CA PHE A 161 18.86 8.69 -1.64
C PHE A 161 19.94 9.17 -2.62
N SER A 162 21.18 8.74 -2.37
CA SER A 162 22.25 8.88 -3.36
C SER A 162 21.97 8.02 -4.61
N ASP A 163 22.65 8.31 -5.72
CA ASP A 163 22.52 7.53 -6.97
C ASP A 163 22.74 6.03 -6.75
N VAL A 164 23.74 5.67 -5.93
CA VAL A 164 24.03 4.27 -5.56
C VAL A 164 22.86 3.63 -4.82
N GLN A 165 22.22 4.35 -3.90
CA GLN A 165 21.04 3.86 -3.18
C GLN A 165 19.82 3.78 -4.10
N ALA A 166 19.63 4.74 -5.00
CA ALA A 166 18.55 4.73 -5.98
C ALA A 166 18.67 3.52 -6.93
N ASP A 167 19.87 3.22 -7.42
CA ASP A 167 20.15 2.03 -8.25
C ASP A 167 19.93 0.73 -7.48
N TYR A 168 20.35 0.69 -6.22
CA TYR A 168 20.08 -0.43 -5.33
C TYR A 168 18.57 -0.64 -5.15
N ILE A 169 17.81 0.44 -4.89
CA ILE A 169 16.37 0.38 -4.73
C ILE A 169 15.70 -0.09 -6.01
N LYS A 170 16.08 0.45 -7.18
CA LYS A 170 15.58 0.01 -8.50
C LYS A 170 15.78 -1.49 -8.69
N SER A 171 16.99 -1.99 -8.41
CA SER A 171 17.28 -3.43 -8.47
C SER A 171 16.46 -4.23 -7.45
N TYR A 172 16.34 -3.74 -6.22
CA TYR A 172 15.56 -4.39 -5.15
C TYR A 172 14.09 -4.54 -5.53
N VAL A 173 13.42 -3.47 -5.98
CA VAL A 173 11.98 -3.50 -6.33
C VAL A 173 11.70 -4.31 -7.59
N ARG A 174 12.64 -4.34 -8.54
CA ARG A 174 12.59 -5.18 -9.73
C ARG A 174 12.72 -6.65 -9.34
N ASP A 175 13.83 -7.03 -8.73
CA ASP A 175 14.24 -8.42 -8.53
C ASP A 175 13.33 -9.14 -7.51
N HIS A 176 12.78 -8.42 -6.54
CA HIS A 176 11.86 -8.98 -5.55
C HIS A 176 10.37 -8.88 -5.96
N HIS A 177 10.07 -8.21 -7.08
CA HIS A 177 8.72 -7.87 -7.54
C HIS A 177 7.88 -7.19 -6.45
N VAL A 178 8.42 -6.13 -5.85
CA VAL A 178 7.79 -5.39 -4.76
C VAL A 178 7.64 -3.91 -5.07
N SER A 179 6.79 -3.24 -4.30
CA SER A 179 6.70 -1.80 -4.15
C SER A 179 7.15 -1.42 -2.75
N LEU A 180 7.97 -0.39 -2.63
CA LEU A 180 8.22 0.25 -1.34
C LEU A 180 7.08 1.23 -1.05
N VAL A 181 6.47 1.12 0.12
CA VAL A 181 5.36 1.98 0.55
C VAL A 181 5.84 2.93 1.64
N PHE A 182 5.70 4.22 1.40
CA PHE A 182 6.16 5.27 2.28
C PHE A 182 5.01 6.10 2.82
N GLU A 183 5.17 6.60 4.05
CA GLU A 183 4.54 7.85 4.44
C GLU A 183 5.48 8.98 4.02
N VAL A 184 4.95 9.89 3.20
CA VAL A 184 5.67 11.04 2.69
C VAL A 184 5.32 12.23 3.58
N ILE A 185 6.33 12.78 4.23
CA ILE A 185 6.21 13.92 5.14
C ILE A 185 6.85 15.12 4.45
N LEU A 186 6.04 16.16 4.17
CA LEU A 186 6.47 17.41 3.56
C LEU A 186 5.82 18.58 4.32
N PRO A 187 6.39 19.02 5.46
CA PRO A 187 5.72 19.96 6.36
C PRO A 187 5.32 21.29 5.71
N GLU A 188 6.11 21.76 4.73
CA GLU A 188 5.85 23.00 4.02
C GLU A 188 4.88 22.83 2.83
N LYS A 189 5.06 21.77 2.03
CA LYS A 189 4.26 21.55 0.80
C LYS A 189 2.89 20.90 1.07
N ASP A 190 2.80 20.06 2.11
CA ASP A 190 1.60 19.28 2.44
C ASP A 190 1.42 19.16 3.97
N PRO A 191 1.09 20.27 4.65
CA PRO A 191 0.97 20.31 6.11
C PRO A 191 -0.17 19.42 6.61
N HIS A 192 0.15 18.61 7.62
CA HIS A 192 -0.74 17.66 8.28
C HIS A 192 -0.91 18.00 9.77
N ILE A 193 -1.80 17.29 10.47
CA ILE A 193 -2.17 17.61 11.87
C ILE A 193 -0.97 17.46 12.81
N ILE A 194 -0.15 16.42 12.59
CA ILE A 194 1.09 16.23 13.35
C ILE A 194 2.18 17.07 12.68
N THR A 195 2.84 17.91 13.47
CA THR A 195 3.95 18.73 13.01
C THR A 195 5.24 17.91 12.93
N TYR A 196 5.94 18.02 11.81
CA TYR A 196 7.28 17.49 11.61
C TYR A 196 8.22 18.64 11.25
N GLU A 197 9.49 18.54 11.61
CA GLU A 197 10.46 19.62 11.41
C GLU A 197 11.11 19.59 10.02
N GLN A 198 11.15 18.42 9.38
CA GLN A 198 11.85 18.23 8.11
C GLN A 198 11.11 17.26 7.19
N ASP A 199 11.35 17.44 5.89
CA ASP A 199 10.96 16.48 4.86
C ASP A 199 11.56 15.10 5.15
N GLN A 200 10.77 14.05 5.04
CA GLN A 200 11.27 12.68 5.20
C GLN A 200 10.36 11.65 4.54
N LEU A 201 10.98 10.55 4.09
CA LEU A 201 10.30 9.33 3.72
C LEU A 201 10.38 8.35 4.89
N ILE A 202 9.22 7.93 5.39
CA ILE A 202 9.13 6.89 6.41
C ILE A 202 8.69 5.59 5.73
N LEU A 203 9.54 4.56 5.73
CA LEU A 203 9.21 3.27 5.13
C LEU A 203 8.14 2.57 5.98
N LEU A 204 6.96 2.34 5.40
CA LEU A 204 5.85 1.69 6.09
C LEU A 204 5.88 0.18 5.88
N ASP A 205 5.93 -0.28 4.62
CA ASP A 205 5.95 -1.70 4.29
C ASP A 205 6.55 -1.92 2.89
N ILE A 206 6.88 -3.18 2.61
CA ILE A 206 7.33 -3.66 1.30
C ILE A 206 6.24 -4.61 0.78
N VAL A 207 5.54 -4.22 -0.28
CA VAL A 207 4.32 -4.92 -0.76
C VAL A 207 4.60 -5.61 -2.09
N LYS A 208 4.22 -6.87 -2.25
CA LYS A 208 4.37 -7.59 -3.52
C LYS A 208 3.51 -6.95 -4.61
N ARG A 209 4.05 -6.83 -5.83
CA ARG A 209 3.33 -6.38 -7.05
C ARG A 209 2.45 -7.50 -7.62
N GLN A 210 1.64 -7.99 -6.70
CA GLN A 210 0.70 -9.10 -6.65
C GLN A 210 -0.75 -8.89 -7.07
N LEU A 211 -1.54 -9.91 -7.43
CA LEU A 211 -3.00 -9.83 -7.24
C LEU A 211 -3.42 -10.19 -5.80
N SER A 212 -2.88 -11.28 -5.24
CA SER A 212 -3.03 -11.57 -3.82
C SER A 212 -2.24 -10.54 -3.00
N TYR A 213 -2.83 -10.09 -1.90
CA TYR A 213 -2.15 -9.11 -1.06
C TYR A 213 -1.12 -9.81 -0.18
N GLU A 214 0.13 -9.42 -0.33
CA GLU A 214 1.24 -9.96 0.45
C GLU A 214 2.25 -8.84 0.70
N LYS A 215 2.80 -8.79 1.91
CA LYS A 215 3.85 -7.85 2.28
C LYS A 215 4.96 -8.55 3.05
N ALA A 216 6.16 -8.00 2.98
CA ALA A 216 7.30 -8.53 3.70
C ALA A 216 7.08 -8.44 5.23
N PRO A 217 7.67 -9.36 6.02
CA PRO A 217 7.69 -9.25 7.47
C PRO A 217 8.33 -7.95 7.94
N PHE A 218 7.91 -7.44 9.11
CA PHE A 218 8.44 -6.19 9.65
C PHE A 218 9.97 -6.20 9.85
N ALA A 219 10.57 -7.35 10.16
CA ALA A 219 12.02 -7.48 10.25
C ALA A 219 12.74 -7.10 8.94
N GLU A 220 12.15 -7.42 7.78
CA GLU A 220 12.70 -7.04 6.47
C GLU A 220 12.53 -5.55 6.19
N VAL A 221 11.40 -4.96 6.60
CA VAL A 221 11.16 -3.52 6.53
C VAL A 221 12.22 -2.76 7.34
N LYS A 222 12.46 -3.21 8.58
CA LYS A 222 13.48 -2.64 9.46
C LYS A 222 14.88 -2.76 8.85
N ARG A 223 15.26 -3.96 8.41
CA ARG A 223 16.56 -4.23 7.77
C ARG A 223 16.81 -3.31 6.57
N LEU A 224 15.83 -3.19 5.68
CA LEU A 224 15.94 -2.33 4.50
C LEU A 224 16.04 -0.85 4.91
N SER A 225 15.24 -0.39 5.87
CA SER A 225 15.29 1.00 6.33
C SER A 225 16.64 1.38 6.96
N GLU A 226 17.22 0.48 7.77
CA GLU A 226 18.54 0.65 8.36
C GLU A 226 19.63 0.70 7.29
N GLN A 227 19.56 -0.19 6.29
CA GLN A 227 20.49 -0.21 5.16
C GLN A 227 20.40 1.08 4.31
N LEU A 228 19.21 1.63 4.16
CA LEU A 228 18.97 2.85 3.39
C LEU A 228 19.18 4.14 4.20
N GLY A 229 19.37 4.05 5.52
CA GLY A 229 19.57 5.20 6.39
C GLY A 229 18.30 6.06 6.58
N ILE A 230 17.12 5.46 6.51
CA ILE A 230 15.83 6.14 6.70
C ILE A 230 15.04 5.55 7.86
N SER A 231 14.09 6.31 8.39
CA SER A 231 13.13 5.81 9.38
C SER A 231 12.14 4.83 8.73
N CYS A 232 11.72 3.81 9.49
CA CYS A 232 10.51 3.04 9.20
C CYS A 232 9.44 3.28 10.26
N LYS A 233 8.22 2.76 10.02
CA LYS A 233 7.21 2.65 11.10
C LYS A 233 7.79 1.92 12.31
N GLN A 234 7.35 2.28 13.50
CA GLN A 234 7.81 1.72 14.76
C GLN A 234 6.74 0.82 15.36
N GLU A 235 7.14 -0.38 15.81
CA GLU A 235 6.26 -1.22 16.63
C GLU A 235 6.15 -0.59 18.02
N VAL A 236 4.92 -0.29 18.45
CA VAL A 236 4.65 0.39 19.72
C VAL A 236 4.05 -0.56 20.78
N ALA A 237 3.45 -1.67 20.35
CA ALA A 237 2.92 -2.69 21.25
C ALA A 237 2.76 -4.03 20.51
N VAL A 238 2.88 -5.12 21.25
CA VAL A 238 2.48 -6.46 20.80
C VAL A 238 1.55 -7.05 21.84
N PHE A 239 0.36 -7.42 21.41
CA PHE A 239 -0.61 -8.12 22.23
C PHE A 239 -0.57 -9.61 21.92
N HIS A 240 -0.66 -10.45 22.93
CA HIS A 240 -0.61 -11.91 22.79
C HIS A 240 -1.96 -12.59 23.04
N ASP A 241 -2.93 -11.84 23.56
CA ASP A 241 -4.26 -12.32 23.88
C ASP A 241 -5.25 -11.14 23.97
N TRP A 242 -6.53 -11.49 24.09
CA TRP A 242 -7.62 -10.51 24.22
C TRP A 242 -7.55 -9.68 25.50
N THR A 243 -6.97 -10.22 26.58
CA THR A 243 -6.89 -9.52 27.87
C THR A 243 -5.90 -8.37 27.81
N SER A 244 -4.80 -8.54 27.09
CA SER A 244 -3.81 -7.48 26.86
C SER A 244 -4.24 -6.47 25.80
N PHE A 245 -5.09 -6.87 24.84
CA PHE A 245 -5.57 -6.02 23.75
C PHE A 245 -6.64 -5.00 24.14
N LEU A 246 -7.46 -5.31 25.15
CA LEU A 246 -8.56 -4.48 25.65
C LEU A 246 -8.12 -3.56 26.79
#